data_AF-A0A2V9YCI7-F1
#
_entry.id   AF-A0A2V9YCI7-F1
#
_cell.length_a   1.000
_cell.length_b   1.000
_cell.length_c   1.000
_cell.angle_alpha   90.00
_cell.angle_beta   90.00
_cell.angle_gamma   90.00
#
_symmetry.space_group_name_H-M   'P 1'
#
loop_
_entity.id
_entity.type
_entity.pdbx_description
1 polymer ?
#
loop_
_entity_poly.entity_id
_entity_poly.type
_entity_poly.pdbx_seq_one_letter_code
_entity_poly.pdbx_strand_id
1 'polypeptide(L)'
;MTTELEIGLYIFILAGFLGYHVITRIPPLLHTPLMSATNAISGISLIGSLVVAGANYSRLSTALGFVAVTCSSTNVVGGFLITDRMLKMFKRKQEMGAQKRWFQLNPKLLLAISILVVVFLVLFFWFRRSGTDTHLAGAALSATALRYFYILSAVLFILGLKGLSSPKYARRGMFLAAFGMLMAIVGTLFHPEIVNYRWITIGLAIGSVVGGSMGLRIPMTAVPQRTALSHSLGALAASLIGISEYVRHAAIGLDRVKMTTIGLEVVIGSLTFTGSLMAAGKLQELLPGAPITYRGQNIFNISLLTAVVGTLIYLIFVPSASMLFFVIVGLALLFGFLLVIPIGAADMPVVIALLNSYGGLADASMGFVLMNKIQIITGSLDGTSGFLLSLLMCRAMNRSAMNVLFGAFGKVTEEEVGAEAGARGTVRSITPEELTVLFDSVRSVIIVPGYGMAVAQAQHGVSELAKLL
;
A
#
# COMPACT_ATOMS: atom_id res chain seq x y z
N MET A 1 -21.40 -4.15 -23.23
CA MET A 1 -20.07 -4.30 -22.59
C MET A 1 -19.13 -4.89 -23.62
N THR A 2 -17.90 -4.41 -23.74
CA THR A 2 -16.91 -5.04 -24.62
C THR A 2 -16.39 -6.32 -23.95
N THR A 3 -15.97 -7.31 -24.75
CA THR A 3 -15.44 -8.59 -24.24
C THR A 3 -14.29 -8.39 -23.23
N GLU A 4 -13.47 -7.36 -23.41
CA GLU A 4 -12.38 -7.06 -22.47
C GLU A 4 -12.86 -6.52 -21.12
N LEU A 5 -13.95 -5.73 -21.08
CA LEU A 5 -14.53 -5.25 -19.82
C LEU A 5 -15.12 -6.42 -19.01
N GLU A 6 -15.82 -7.32 -19.71
CA GLU A 6 -16.36 -8.54 -19.10
C GLU A 6 -15.26 -9.42 -18.51
N ILE A 7 -14.19 -9.67 -19.28
CA ILE A 7 -13.01 -10.40 -18.78
C ILE A 7 -12.40 -9.68 -17.58
N GLY A 8 -12.27 -8.35 -17.63
CA GLY A 8 -11.76 -7.55 -16.52
C GLY A 8 -12.60 -7.73 -15.24
N LEU A 9 -13.92 -7.80 -15.34
CA LEU A 9 -14.80 -8.04 -14.19
C LEU A 9 -14.67 -9.45 -13.62
N TYR A 10 -14.59 -10.48 -14.47
CA TYR A 10 -14.31 -11.84 -14.01
C TYR A 10 -12.99 -11.89 -13.23
N ILE A 11 -11.94 -11.27 -13.78
CA ILE A 11 -10.63 -11.20 -13.14
C ILE A 11 -10.72 -10.46 -11.80
N PHE A 12 -11.40 -9.31 -11.76
CA PHE A 12 -11.59 -8.51 -10.55
C PHE A 12 -12.27 -9.33 -9.43
N ILE A 13 -13.38 -10.02 -9.75
CA ILE A 13 -14.14 -10.82 -8.78
C ILE A 13 -13.29 -12.00 -8.28
N LEU A 14 -12.69 -12.78 -9.19
CA LEU A 14 -11.90 -13.95 -8.82
C LEU A 14 -10.66 -13.58 -8.00
N ALA A 15 -9.98 -12.48 -8.35
CA ALA A 15 -8.84 -11.98 -7.59
C ALA A 15 -9.24 -11.50 -6.18
N GLY A 16 -10.44 -10.92 -6.03
CA GLY A 16 -10.98 -10.51 -4.73
C GLY A 16 -11.24 -11.70 -3.82
N PHE A 17 -11.93 -12.74 -4.34
CA PHE A 17 -12.15 -14.00 -3.60
C PHE A 17 -10.83 -14.70 -3.23
N LEU A 18 -9.86 -14.68 -4.13
CA LEU A 18 -8.53 -15.20 -3.83
C LEU A 18 -7.86 -14.41 -2.70
N GLY A 19 -7.93 -13.08 -2.73
CA GLY A 19 -7.47 -12.22 -1.64
C GLY A 19 -8.10 -12.61 -0.31
N TYR A 20 -9.42 -12.78 -0.27
CA TYR A 20 -10.13 -13.24 0.92
C TYR A 20 -9.56 -14.55 1.49
N HIS A 21 -9.36 -15.57 0.65
CA HIS A 21 -8.85 -16.86 1.10
C HIS A 21 -7.37 -16.84 1.51
N VAL A 22 -6.55 -15.98 0.90
CA VAL A 22 -5.13 -15.87 1.24
C VAL A 22 -4.94 -15.17 2.57
N ILE A 23 -5.68 -14.07 2.82
CA ILE A 23 -5.50 -13.23 4.01
C ILE A 23 -6.09 -13.84 5.28
N THR A 24 -7.24 -14.52 5.17
CA THR A 24 -7.88 -15.18 6.33
C THR A 24 -7.01 -16.24 7.00
N ARG A 25 -5.95 -16.71 6.32
CA ARG A 25 -5.00 -17.71 6.84
C ARG A 25 -3.73 -17.10 7.43
N ILE A 26 -3.61 -15.78 7.49
CA ILE A 26 -2.40 -15.11 7.99
C ILE A 26 -2.47 -14.99 9.50
N PRO A 27 -1.42 -15.43 10.24
CA PRO A 27 -1.42 -15.31 11.69
C PRO A 27 -1.30 -13.84 12.14
N PRO A 28 -1.87 -13.47 13.31
CA PRO A 28 -1.82 -12.09 13.83
C PRO A 28 -0.42 -11.50 13.94
N LEU A 29 0.58 -12.35 14.23
CA LEU A 29 2.00 -12.00 14.29
C LEU A 29 2.53 -11.39 12.99
N LEU A 30 1.89 -11.67 11.85
CA LEU A 30 2.29 -11.20 10.53
C LEU A 30 1.38 -10.11 9.98
N HIS A 31 0.42 -9.58 10.74
CA HIS A 31 -0.46 -8.49 10.28
C HIS A 31 0.31 -7.22 9.88
N THR A 32 1.28 -6.79 10.68
CA THR A 32 2.10 -5.61 10.34
C THR A 32 3.03 -5.85 9.14
N PRO A 33 3.76 -6.98 9.05
CA PRO A 33 4.46 -7.36 7.82
C PRO A 33 3.56 -7.43 6.59
N LEU A 34 2.36 -7.99 6.73
CA LEU A 34 1.38 -8.08 5.67
C LEU A 34 0.96 -6.70 5.17
N MET A 35 0.59 -5.78 6.07
CA MET A 35 0.23 -4.41 5.72
C MET A 35 1.34 -3.71 4.90
N SER A 36 2.61 -3.90 5.30
CA SER A 36 3.73 -3.35 4.53
C SER A 36 3.94 -4.06 3.19
N ALA A 37 3.73 -5.38 3.13
CA ALA A 37 3.85 -6.16 1.91
C ALA A 37 2.79 -5.76 0.88
N THR A 38 1.55 -5.62 1.33
CA THR A 38 0.42 -5.22 0.47
C THR A 38 0.61 -3.80 -0.02
N ASN A 39 1.08 -2.88 0.83
CA ASN A 39 1.50 -1.54 0.41
C ASN A 39 2.66 -1.55 -0.63
N ALA A 40 3.61 -2.48 -0.52
CA ALA A 40 4.66 -2.60 -1.53
C ALA A 40 4.10 -3.09 -2.87
N ILE A 41 3.09 -3.97 -2.83
CA ILE A 41 2.39 -4.49 -4.00
C ILE A 41 1.48 -3.43 -4.63
N SER A 42 0.82 -2.57 -3.85
CA SER A 42 0.04 -1.41 -4.36
C SER A 42 0.90 -0.34 -5.05
N GLY A 43 2.22 -0.46 -4.94
CA GLY A 43 3.16 0.18 -5.86
C GLY A 43 2.97 -0.21 -7.35
N ILE A 44 2.01 -1.10 -7.69
CA ILE A 44 1.65 -1.50 -9.06
C ILE A 44 1.11 -0.34 -9.91
N SER A 45 0.67 0.75 -9.29
CA SER A 45 0.45 2.07 -9.95
C SER A 45 1.65 2.52 -10.79
N LEU A 46 2.86 2.01 -10.49
CA LEU A 46 4.05 2.22 -11.31
C LEU A 46 3.83 1.79 -12.76
N ILE A 47 3.10 0.70 -13.02
CA ILE A 47 2.86 0.22 -14.39
C ILE A 47 2.15 1.28 -15.24
N GLY A 48 1.03 1.82 -14.74
CA GLY A 48 0.31 2.89 -15.44
C GLY A 48 1.15 4.16 -15.56
N SER A 49 1.94 4.46 -14.52
CA SER A 49 2.85 5.59 -14.53
C SER A 49 3.93 5.51 -15.61
N LEU A 50 4.50 4.32 -15.83
CA LEU A 50 5.48 4.08 -16.88
C LEU A 50 4.88 4.32 -18.27
N VAL A 51 3.65 3.84 -18.51
CA VAL A 51 2.96 4.02 -19.79
C VAL A 51 2.71 5.52 -20.04
N VAL A 52 2.11 6.23 -19.09
CA VAL A 52 1.80 7.67 -19.23
C VAL A 52 3.05 8.53 -19.39
N ALA A 53 4.11 8.27 -18.61
CA ALA A 53 5.37 9.01 -18.71
C ALA A 53 6.09 8.78 -20.05
N GLY A 54 5.85 7.64 -20.68
CA GLY A 54 6.55 7.20 -21.88
C GLY A 54 5.81 7.40 -23.20
N ALA A 55 4.51 7.66 -23.17
CA ALA A 55 3.66 7.63 -24.36
C ALA A 55 3.65 8.89 -25.23
N ASN A 56 4.51 9.88 -24.94
CA ASN A 56 4.58 11.18 -25.64
C ASN A 56 3.17 11.79 -25.89
N TYR A 57 2.30 11.78 -24.88
CA TYR A 57 1.00 12.44 -24.92
C TYR A 57 1.16 13.97 -24.88
N SER A 58 0.61 14.65 -23.87
CA SER A 58 0.83 16.08 -23.66
C SER A 58 2.02 16.33 -22.72
N ARG A 59 2.52 17.58 -22.68
CA ARG A 59 3.53 18.00 -21.69
C ARG A 59 3.03 17.80 -20.25
N LEU A 60 1.75 18.11 -20.02
CA LEU A 60 1.12 17.91 -18.72
C LEU A 60 1.06 16.43 -18.35
N SER A 61 0.55 15.58 -19.25
CA SER A 61 0.50 14.12 -19.03
C SER A 61 1.88 13.53 -18.77
N THR A 62 2.89 13.98 -19.52
CA THR A 62 4.28 13.54 -19.32
C THR A 62 4.82 13.96 -17.95
N ALA A 63 4.52 15.17 -17.51
CA ALA A 63 4.92 15.66 -16.19
C ALA A 63 4.20 14.91 -15.06
N LEU A 64 2.89 14.71 -15.17
CA LEU A 64 2.10 13.92 -14.21
C LEU A 64 2.62 12.48 -14.14
N GLY A 65 2.87 11.85 -15.29
CA GLY A 65 3.47 10.53 -15.38
C GLY A 65 4.86 10.45 -14.75
N PHE A 66 5.72 11.46 -14.98
CA PHE A 66 7.05 11.52 -14.35
C PHE A 66 6.98 11.58 -12.81
N VAL A 67 6.11 12.43 -12.27
CA VAL A 67 5.90 12.51 -10.82
C VAL A 67 5.33 11.20 -10.29
N ALA A 68 4.34 10.63 -10.98
CA ALA A 68 3.73 9.35 -10.61
C ALA A 68 4.76 8.20 -10.61
N VAL A 69 5.64 8.10 -11.62
CA VAL A 69 6.74 7.11 -11.64
C VAL A 69 7.65 7.28 -10.42
N THR A 70 8.00 8.52 -10.09
CA THR A 70 8.86 8.81 -8.92
C THR A 70 8.18 8.40 -7.61
N CYS A 71 6.91 8.74 -7.44
CA CYS A 71 6.11 8.41 -6.26
C CYS A 71 5.89 6.90 -6.12
N SER A 72 5.42 6.20 -7.16
CA SER A 72 5.22 4.75 -7.13
C SER A 72 6.55 4.00 -6.96
N SER A 73 7.64 4.44 -7.61
CA SER A 73 8.96 3.83 -7.41
C SER A 73 9.47 3.99 -5.98
N THR A 74 9.19 5.13 -5.34
CA THR A 74 9.47 5.34 -3.91
C THR A 74 8.69 4.36 -3.06
N ASN A 75 7.40 4.17 -3.35
CA ASN A 75 6.55 3.25 -2.62
C ASN A 75 7.00 1.79 -2.77
N VAL A 76 7.25 1.34 -4.00
CA VAL A 76 7.74 -0.02 -4.31
C VAL A 76 9.03 -0.31 -3.55
N VAL A 77 10.07 0.49 -3.77
CA VAL A 77 11.40 0.21 -3.20
C VAL A 77 11.38 0.32 -1.67
N GLY A 78 10.75 1.36 -1.13
CA GLY A 78 10.61 1.54 0.32
C GLY A 78 9.82 0.39 0.97
N GLY A 79 8.67 0.06 0.39
CA GLY A 79 7.78 -1.00 0.88
C GLY A 79 8.48 -2.35 0.97
N PHE A 80 9.04 -2.84 -0.13
CA PHE A 80 9.71 -4.15 -0.16
C PHE A 80 10.89 -4.25 0.83
N LEU A 81 11.67 -3.17 0.97
CA LEU A 81 12.80 -3.13 1.91
C LEU A 81 12.35 -3.14 3.38
N ILE A 82 11.33 -2.34 3.72
CA ILE A 82 10.77 -2.30 5.08
C ILE A 82 10.19 -3.67 5.43
N THR A 83 9.47 -4.31 4.49
CA THR A 83 8.90 -5.63 4.75
C THR A 83 9.96 -6.70 4.96
N ASP A 84 11.01 -6.78 4.13
CA ASP A 84 12.09 -7.75 4.35
C ASP A 84 12.81 -7.52 5.70
N ARG A 85 12.98 -6.26 6.12
CA ARG A 85 13.55 -5.94 7.44
C ARG A 85 12.68 -6.44 8.59
N MET A 86 11.35 -6.26 8.51
CA MET A 86 10.44 -6.82 9.52
C MET A 86 10.51 -8.34 9.56
N LEU A 87 10.47 -9.00 8.39
CA LEU A 87 10.46 -10.45 8.31
C LEU A 87 11.78 -11.10 8.77
N LYS A 88 12.91 -10.38 8.68
CA LYS A 88 14.20 -10.83 9.23
C LYS A 88 14.19 -11.01 10.75
N MET A 89 13.32 -10.29 11.48
CA MET A 89 13.25 -10.35 12.95
C MET A 89 12.63 -11.65 13.47
N PHE A 90 11.85 -12.37 12.64
CA PHE A 90 11.20 -13.63 13.05
C PHE A 90 12.12 -14.86 13.06
N LYS A 91 13.42 -14.72 12.77
CA LYS A 91 14.36 -15.85 12.75
C LYS A 91 14.87 -16.23 14.15
N ARG A 92 14.86 -17.52 14.47
CA ARG A 92 15.61 -18.08 15.62
C ARG A 92 17.11 -18.16 15.31
N LYS A 93 17.95 -17.84 16.30
CA LYS A 93 19.42 -17.83 16.22
C LYS A 93 20.04 -19.19 15.81
N GLN A 94 19.37 -20.32 16.09
CA GLN A 94 19.83 -21.68 15.79
C GLN A 94 19.68 -22.10 14.30
N GLU A 95 18.75 -21.52 13.54
CA GLU A 95 18.55 -21.83 12.11
C GLU A 95 19.58 -21.13 11.19
N MET A 96 20.46 -20.30 11.75
CA MET A 96 21.51 -19.60 11.01
C MET A 96 22.63 -20.52 10.49
N GLY A 97 22.81 -21.71 11.08
CA GLY A 97 23.91 -22.63 10.76
C GLY A 97 23.63 -23.58 9.57
N ALA A 98 22.45 -24.20 9.53
CA ALA A 98 22.16 -25.28 8.57
C ALA A 98 21.72 -24.76 7.18
N GLN A 99 21.06 -23.59 7.11
CA GLN A 99 20.62 -22.98 5.86
C GLN A 99 21.62 -21.96 5.28
N LYS A 100 22.89 -22.05 5.70
CA LYS A 100 23.94 -21.13 5.25
C LYS A 100 24.44 -21.43 3.83
N ARG A 101 24.14 -22.61 3.27
CA ARG A 101 24.83 -23.15 2.08
C ARG A 101 24.11 -23.01 0.73
N TRP A 102 22.79 -22.77 0.69
CA TRP A 102 22.03 -22.76 -0.58
C TRP A 102 21.27 -21.46 -0.89
N PHE A 103 21.11 -20.53 0.06
CA PHE A 103 20.21 -19.37 -0.10
C PHE A 103 20.68 -18.09 0.61
N GLN A 104 21.98 -17.81 0.60
CA GLN A 104 22.47 -16.46 0.90
C GLN A 104 22.20 -15.54 -0.31
N LEU A 105 20.93 -15.19 -0.55
CA LEU A 105 20.62 -13.98 -1.33
C LEU A 105 21.01 -12.79 -0.45
N ASN A 106 22.23 -12.32 -0.70
CA ASN A 106 22.83 -11.14 -0.10
C ASN A 106 21.87 -9.95 -0.31
N PRO A 107 21.62 -9.05 0.65
CA PRO A 107 20.94 -7.78 0.36
C PRO A 107 21.68 -6.98 -0.73
N LYS A 108 23.00 -7.18 -0.86
CA LYS A 108 23.79 -6.74 -2.01
C LYS A 108 23.37 -7.38 -3.33
N LEU A 109 22.84 -8.60 -3.33
CA LEU A 109 22.30 -9.30 -4.51
C LEU A 109 20.91 -8.79 -4.87
N LEU A 110 20.05 -8.40 -3.91
CA LEU A 110 18.79 -7.71 -4.21
C LEU A 110 19.04 -6.31 -4.76
N LEU A 111 19.93 -5.54 -4.14
CA LEU A 111 20.40 -4.26 -4.68
C LEU A 111 21.08 -4.46 -6.04
N ALA A 112 21.89 -5.50 -6.20
CA ALA A 112 22.51 -5.85 -7.48
C ALA A 112 21.46 -6.31 -8.49
N ILE A 113 20.37 -6.96 -8.12
CA ILE A 113 19.25 -7.27 -9.03
C ILE A 113 18.56 -5.97 -9.46
N SER A 114 18.33 -5.03 -8.53
CA SER A 114 17.79 -3.70 -8.88
C SER A 114 18.73 -2.94 -9.82
N ILE A 115 20.04 -2.96 -9.55
CA ILE A 115 21.06 -2.35 -10.41
C ILE A 115 21.18 -3.10 -11.74
N LEU A 116 21.13 -4.43 -11.74
CA LEU A 116 21.24 -5.29 -12.92
C LEU A 116 19.99 -5.18 -13.78
N VAL A 117 18.83 -4.89 -13.19
CA VAL A 117 17.63 -4.51 -13.93
C VAL A 117 17.79 -3.13 -14.50
N VAL A 118 18.27 -2.13 -13.75
CA VAL A 118 18.57 -0.81 -14.32
C VAL A 118 19.58 -0.92 -15.47
N VAL A 119 20.63 -1.74 -15.33
CA VAL A 119 21.62 -2.01 -16.37
C VAL A 119 21.03 -2.80 -17.52
N PHE A 120 20.21 -3.83 -17.26
CA PHE A 120 19.50 -4.58 -18.30
C PHE A 120 18.54 -3.68 -19.07
N LEU A 121 17.86 -2.76 -18.40
CA LEU A 121 16.99 -1.77 -19.03
C LEU A 121 17.81 -0.79 -19.86
N VAL A 122 18.92 -0.27 -19.33
CA VAL A 122 19.86 0.59 -20.09
C VAL A 122 20.40 -0.14 -21.33
N LEU A 123 20.79 -1.41 -21.21
CA LEU A 123 21.29 -2.24 -22.31
C LEU A 123 20.17 -2.62 -23.29
N PHE A 124 18.98 -2.95 -22.80
CA PHE A 124 17.79 -3.21 -23.59
C PHE A 124 17.39 -1.97 -24.41
N PHE A 125 17.45 -0.78 -23.80
CA PHE A 125 17.20 0.49 -24.49
C PHE A 125 18.30 0.85 -25.48
N TRP A 126 19.56 0.58 -25.15
CA TRP A 126 20.67 0.72 -26.10
C TRP A 126 20.48 -0.20 -27.31
N PHE A 127 20.05 -1.44 -27.08
CA PHE A 127 19.79 -2.44 -28.13
C PHE A 127 18.57 -2.08 -28.99
N ARG A 128 17.46 -1.65 -28.38
CA ARG A 128 16.25 -1.20 -29.09
C ARG A 128 16.48 0.08 -29.91
N ARG A 129 17.39 0.96 -29.46
CA ARG A 129 17.84 2.13 -30.21
C ARG A 129 18.78 1.78 -31.37
N SER A 130 19.48 0.64 -31.28
CA SER A 130 20.47 0.20 -32.27
C SER A 130 19.91 -0.75 -33.34
N GLY A 131 18.65 -1.19 -33.22
CA GLY A 131 18.01 -2.14 -34.13
C GLY A 131 17.27 -1.48 -35.29
N THR A 132 17.81 -1.68 -36.49
CA THR A 132 17.28 -1.39 -37.83
C THR A 132 16.03 -2.22 -38.19
N ASP A 133 15.04 -1.57 -38.79
CA ASP A 133 14.12 -2.02 -39.85
C ASP A 133 13.54 -3.46 -39.85
N THR A 134 12.83 -3.88 -38.80
CA THR A 134 11.78 -4.93 -38.94
C THR A 134 10.52 -4.56 -38.16
N HIS A 135 9.71 -3.65 -38.72
CA HIS A 135 8.64 -2.95 -38.02
C HIS A 135 7.42 -3.79 -37.57
N LEU A 136 7.16 -4.99 -38.14
CA LEU A 136 6.03 -5.84 -37.72
C LEU A 136 6.41 -6.96 -36.74
N ALA A 137 7.52 -7.66 -36.96
CA ALA A 137 7.93 -8.78 -36.10
C ALA A 137 8.32 -8.32 -34.69
N GLY A 138 8.96 -7.15 -34.58
CA GLY A 138 9.34 -6.55 -33.29
C GLY A 138 8.13 -6.13 -32.43
N ALA A 139 7.06 -5.62 -33.06
CA ALA A 139 5.84 -5.21 -32.36
C ALA A 139 5.02 -6.40 -31.83
N ALA A 140 4.95 -7.49 -32.61
CA ALA A 140 4.31 -8.73 -32.18
C ALA A 140 5.07 -9.40 -31.01
N LEU A 141 6.41 -9.41 -31.08
CA LEU A 141 7.26 -9.93 -30.02
C LEU A 141 7.13 -9.11 -28.73
N SER A 142 7.09 -7.78 -28.81
CA SER A 142 6.94 -6.91 -27.63
C SER A 142 5.59 -7.08 -26.94
N ALA A 143 4.50 -7.17 -27.71
CA ALA A 143 3.17 -7.42 -27.16
C ALA A 143 3.06 -8.80 -26.50
N THR A 144 3.71 -9.81 -27.09
CA THR A 144 3.75 -11.17 -26.55
C THR A 144 4.57 -11.25 -25.26
N ALA A 145 5.74 -10.61 -25.24
CA ALA A 145 6.59 -10.52 -24.05
C ALA A 145 5.85 -9.86 -22.87
N LEU A 146 5.23 -8.70 -23.10
CA LEU A 146 4.40 -7.99 -22.10
C LEU A 146 3.39 -8.93 -21.43
N ARG A 147 2.63 -9.69 -22.22
CA ARG A 147 1.60 -10.62 -21.71
C ARG A 147 2.19 -11.71 -20.82
N TYR A 148 3.29 -12.35 -21.24
CA TYR A 148 3.91 -13.41 -20.45
C TYR A 148 4.55 -12.90 -19.17
N PHE A 149 5.18 -11.72 -19.20
CA PHE A 149 5.69 -11.07 -17.99
C PHE A 149 4.57 -10.75 -17.00
N TYR A 150 3.41 -10.28 -17.46
CA TYR A 150 2.26 -10.02 -16.61
C TYR A 150 1.65 -11.29 -16.01
N ILE A 151 1.55 -12.37 -16.78
CA ILE A 151 1.09 -13.68 -16.27
C ILE A 151 2.04 -14.18 -15.18
N LEU A 152 3.36 -14.15 -15.45
CA LEU A 152 4.37 -14.56 -14.48
C LEU A 152 4.30 -13.68 -13.22
N SER A 153 4.17 -12.36 -13.37
CA SER A 153 4.01 -11.42 -12.27
C SER A 153 2.79 -11.73 -11.41
N ALA A 154 1.63 -12.03 -12.01
CA ALA A 154 0.41 -12.36 -11.28
C ALA A 154 0.60 -13.60 -10.41
N VAL A 155 1.18 -14.67 -10.96
CA VAL A 155 1.48 -15.90 -10.22
C VAL A 155 2.43 -15.61 -9.05
N LEU A 156 3.47 -14.82 -9.28
CA LEU A 156 4.46 -14.48 -8.26
C LEU A 156 3.88 -13.62 -7.13
N PHE A 157 2.99 -12.67 -7.41
CA PHE A 157 2.30 -11.92 -6.36
C PHE A 157 1.42 -12.81 -5.49
N ILE A 158 0.62 -13.69 -6.11
CA ILE A 158 -0.25 -14.63 -5.39
C ILE A 158 0.59 -15.55 -4.49
N LEU A 159 1.66 -16.14 -5.02
CA LEU A 159 2.58 -16.99 -4.25
C LEU A 159 3.29 -16.19 -3.15
N GLY A 160 3.61 -14.92 -3.41
CA GLY A 160 4.25 -14.05 -2.45
C GLY A 160 3.40 -13.81 -1.22
N LEU A 161 2.12 -13.48 -1.42
CA LEU A 161 1.15 -13.27 -0.36
C LEU A 161 0.79 -14.57 0.37
N LYS A 162 0.63 -15.68 -0.37
CA LYS A 162 0.47 -17.01 0.23
C LYS A 162 1.65 -17.38 1.13
N GLY A 163 2.86 -16.93 0.79
CA GLY A 163 4.04 -17.12 1.63
C GLY A 163 3.90 -16.46 3.02
N LEU A 164 3.14 -15.37 3.14
CA LEU A 164 2.88 -14.67 4.41
C LEU A 164 1.90 -15.42 5.32
N SER A 165 1.24 -16.49 4.85
CA SER A 165 0.41 -17.34 5.73
C SER A 165 1.22 -18.17 6.73
N SER A 166 2.57 -18.14 6.67
CA SER A 166 3.43 -18.82 7.64
C SER A 166 4.73 -18.03 7.88
N PRO A 167 5.13 -17.79 9.15
CA PRO A 167 6.40 -17.12 9.47
C PRO A 167 7.62 -17.79 8.83
N LYS A 168 7.57 -19.13 8.66
CA LYS A 168 8.62 -19.92 8.01
C LYS A 168 8.82 -19.55 6.54
N TYR A 169 7.72 -19.29 5.82
CA TYR A 169 7.75 -19.01 4.38
C TYR A 169 7.65 -17.52 4.05
N ALA A 170 7.29 -16.67 5.02
CA ALA A 170 7.00 -15.25 4.83
C ALA A 170 8.07 -14.51 4.03
N ARG A 171 9.36 -14.71 4.37
CA ARG A 171 10.46 -14.04 3.67
C ARG A 171 10.65 -14.53 2.22
N ARG A 172 10.44 -15.83 1.97
CA ARG A 172 10.49 -16.38 0.60
C ARG A 172 9.32 -15.83 -0.22
N GLY A 173 8.13 -15.77 0.38
CA GLY A 173 6.97 -15.12 -0.23
C GLY A 173 7.28 -13.68 -0.61
N MET A 174 7.88 -12.91 0.31
CA MET A 174 8.25 -11.52 0.04
C MET A 174 9.20 -11.36 -1.15
N PHE A 175 10.19 -12.26 -1.28
CA PHE A 175 11.09 -12.27 -2.42
C PHE A 175 10.36 -12.57 -3.74
N LEU A 176 9.42 -13.52 -3.73
CA LEU A 176 8.61 -13.84 -4.91
C LEU A 176 7.77 -12.62 -5.33
N ALA A 177 7.14 -11.91 -4.39
CA ALA A 177 6.39 -10.69 -4.68
C ALA A 177 7.29 -9.58 -5.25
N ALA A 178 8.50 -9.39 -4.72
CA ALA A 178 9.46 -8.41 -5.25
C ALA A 178 9.90 -8.76 -6.68
N PHE A 179 10.15 -10.04 -6.94
CA PHE A 179 10.46 -10.53 -8.28
C PHE A 179 9.25 -10.40 -9.22
N GLY A 180 8.03 -10.60 -8.72
CA GLY A 180 6.79 -10.32 -9.47
C GLY A 180 6.71 -8.87 -9.92
N MET A 181 6.87 -7.93 -8.99
CA MET A 181 6.92 -6.49 -9.30
C MET A 181 8.00 -6.16 -10.34
N LEU A 182 9.18 -6.79 -10.23
CA LEU A 182 10.24 -6.63 -11.22
C LEU A 182 9.82 -7.08 -12.62
N MET A 183 9.20 -8.24 -12.73
CA MET A 183 8.69 -8.79 -14.00
C MET A 183 7.60 -7.88 -14.58
N ALA A 184 6.70 -7.35 -13.75
CA ALA A 184 5.72 -6.35 -14.16
C ALA A 184 6.36 -5.09 -14.74
N ILE A 185 7.36 -4.51 -14.06
CA ILE A 185 8.08 -3.32 -14.54
C ILE A 185 8.77 -3.62 -15.87
N VAL A 186 9.55 -4.71 -15.94
CA VAL A 186 10.28 -5.10 -17.17
C VAL A 186 9.30 -5.34 -18.31
N GLY A 187 8.22 -6.09 -18.08
CA GLY A 187 7.18 -6.33 -19.07
C GLY A 187 6.57 -5.03 -19.59
N THR A 188 6.24 -4.10 -18.70
CA THR A 188 5.65 -2.80 -19.04
C THR A 188 6.54 -1.99 -19.99
N LEU A 189 7.86 -2.12 -19.92
CA LEU A 189 8.77 -1.36 -20.80
C LEU A 189 8.72 -1.84 -22.26
N PHE A 190 8.13 -3.00 -22.52
CA PHE A 190 7.76 -3.47 -23.86
C PHE A 190 6.41 -2.95 -24.34
N HIS A 191 5.68 -2.16 -23.53
CA HIS A 191 4.37 -1.63 -23.91
C HIS A 191 4.47 -0.79 -25.20
N PRO A 192 3.63 -1.05 -26.22
CA PRO A 192 3.75 -0.40 -27.53
C PRO A 192 3.61 1.12 -27.51
N GLU A 193 2.82 1.66 -26.58
CA GLU A 193 2.64 3.12 -26.47
C GLU A 193 3.90 3.82 -25.94
N ILE A 194 4.81 3.12 -25.25
CA ILE A 194 6.01 3.75 -24.71
C ILE A 194 7.02 4.02 -25.83
N VAL A 195 7.22 5.30 -26.10
CA VAL A 195 8.14 5.81 -27.14
C VAL A 195 9.31 6.59 -26.56
N ASN A 196 9.21 7.08 -25.32
CA ASN A 196 10.25 7.85 -24.65
C ASN A 196 10.59 7.30 -23.26
N TYR A 197 11.84 6.92 -23.07
CA TYR A 197 12.30 6.31 -21.81
C TYR A 197 13.03 7.28 -20.87
N ARG A 198 13.25 8.54 -21.29
CA ARG A 198 14.02 9.51 -20.50
C ARG A 198 13.36 9.82 -19.16
N TRP A 199 12.06 10.13 -19.18
CA TRP A 199 11.32 10.47 -17.96
C TRP A 199 11.12 9.25 -17.05
N ILE A 200 10.88 8.08 -17.65
CA ILE A 200 10.81 6.80 -16.94
C ILE A 200 12.10 6.54 -16.14
N THR A 201 13.25 6.59 -16.80
CA THR A 201 14.54 6.25 -16.18
C THR A 201 14.92 7.21 -15.06
N ILE A 202 14.71 8.52 -15.26
CA ILE A 202 14.97 9.53 -14.23
C ILE A 202 14.02 9.32 -13.04
N GLY A 203 12.72 9.12 -13.28
CA GLY A 203 11.73 8.93 -12.21
C GLY A 203 11.99 7.67 -11.39
N LEU A 204 12.31 6.55 -12.06
CA LEU A 204 12.70 5.30 -11.40
C LEU A 204 13.96 5.48 -10.56
N ALA A 205 14.96 6.19 -11.06
CA ALA A 205 16.21 6.43 -10.34
C ALA A 205 15.96 7.26 -9.08
N ILE A 206 15.28 8.41 -9.20
CA ILE A 206 14.96 9.27 -8.06
C ILE A 206 14.10 8.52 -7.05
N GLY A 207 13.01 7.89 -7.49
CA GLY A 207 12.12 7.17 -6.60
C GLY A 207 12.80 5.99 -5.90
N SER A 208 13.66 5.26 -6.59
CA SER A 208 14.43 4.15 -5.99
C SER A 208 15.44 4.65 -4.96
N VAL A 209 16.10 5.78 -5.20
CA VAL A 209 17.04 6.37 -4.23
C VAL A 209 16.29 6.85 -2.99
N VAL A 210 15.18 7.58 -3.16
CA VAL A 210 14.35 8.08 -2.06
C VAL A 210 13.75 6.90 -1.28
N GLY A 211 13.07 5.97 -1.97
CA GLY A 211 12.46 4.79 -1.36
C GLY A 211 13.48 3.89 -0.68
N GLY A 212 14.63 3.67 -1.30
CA GLY A 212 15.75 2.90 -0.74
C GLY A 212 16.31 3.51 0.54
N SER A 213 16.52 4.84 0.52
CA SER A 213 16.99 5.57 1.70
C SER A 213 15.97 5.50 2.84
N MET A 214 14.68 5.64 2.52
CA MET A 214 13.57 5.54 3.47
C MET A 214 13.49 4.12 4.05
N GLY A 215 13.59 3.08 3.23
CA GLY A 215 13.46 1.70 3.69
C GLY A 215 14.64 1.20 4.54
N LEU A 216 15.86 1.70 4.30
CA LEU A 216 17.07 1.20 4.98
C LEU A 216 17.43 1.94 6.28
N ARG A 217 17.16 3.25 6.36
CA ARG A 217 17.70 4.10 7.44
C ARG A 217 16.79 4.22 8.67
N ILE A 218 15.56 3.73 8.59
CA ILE A 218 14.53 4.03 9.58
C ILE A 218 14.50 2.99 10.71
N PRO A 219 14.32 3.38 11.98
CA PRO A 219 14.18 2.43 13.09
C PRO A 219 12.91 1.59 12.97
N MET A 220 12.96 0.34 13.44
CA MET A 220 11.82 -0.59 13.31
C MET A 220 10.58 -0.16 14.12
N THR A 221 10.77 0.69 15.13
CA THR A 221 9.68 1.32 15.90
C THR A 221 8.87 2.32 15.09
N ALA A 222 9.47 2.93 14.06
CA ALA A 222 8.84 3.94 13.23
C ALA A 222 8.25 3.38 11.92
N VAL A 223 8.07 2.06 11.83
CA VAL A 223 7.56 1.42 10.61
C VAL A 223 6.12 1.86 10.28
N PRO A 224 5.15 1.91 11.22
CA PRO A 224 3.76 2.25 10.89
C PRO A 224 3.60 3.60 10.17
N GLN A 225 4.19 4.68 10.69
CA GLN A 225 4.13 6.00 10.05
C GLN A 225 4.80 6.04 8.67
N ARG A 226 5.81 5.18 8.44
CA ARG A 226 6.52 5.15 7.16
C ARG A 226 5.81 4.32 6.13
N THR A 227 5.15 3.25 6.54
CA THR A 227 4.19 2.54 5.70
C THR A 227 3.09 3.50 5.25
N ALA A 228 2.53 4.32 6.15
CA ALA A 228 1.54 5.33 5.80
C ALA A 228 2.06 6.40 4.82
N LEU A 229 3.27 6.93 5.03
CA LEU A 229 3.89 7.87 4.06
C LEU A 229 4.14 7.22 2.70
N SER A 230 4.70 6.01 2.68
CA SER A 230 4.99 5.26 1.45
C SER A 230 3.70 5.02 0.66
N HIS A 231 2.64 4.60 1.37
CA HIS A 231 1.32 4.38 0.81
C HIS A 231 0.72 5.65 0.20
N SER A 232 0.87 6.80 0.87
CA SER A 232 0.40 8.08 0.33
C SER A 232 1.01 8.39 -1.05
N LEU A 233 2.28 8.03 -1.28
CA LEU A 233 2.93 8.25 -2.58
C LEU A 233 2.36 7.33 -3.67
N GLY A 234 2.03 6.08 -3.35
CA GLY A 234 1.34 5.18 -4.28
C GLY A 234 -0.05 5.72 -4.66
N ALA A 235 -0.82 6.17 -3.67
CA ALA A 235 -2.14 6.75 -3.89
C ALA A 235 -2.09 8.07 -4.69
N LEU A 236 -1.09 8.92 -4.42
CA LEU A 236 -0.85 10.12 -5.22
C LEU A 236 -0.58 9.76 -6.68
N ALA A 237 0.29 8.77 -6.93
CA ALA A 237 0.57 8.33 -8.28
C ALA A 237 -0.72 7.88 -8.99
N ALA A 238 -1.56 7.08 -8.33
CA ALA A 238 -2.86 6.69 -8.89
C ALA A 238 -3.74 7.89 -9.26
N SER A 239 -3.88 8.87 -8.37
CA SER A 239 -4.61 10.10 -8.68
C SER A 239 -4.04 10.87 -9.88
N LEU A 240 -2.71 10.99 -9.97
CA LEU A 240 -2.07 11.72 -11.07
C LEU A 240 -2.26 11.02 -12.42
N ILE A 241 -2.27 9.68 -12.44
CA ILE A 241 -2.57 8.89 -13.65
C ILE A 241 -4.02 9.06 -14.08
N GLY A 242 -4.98 8.93 -13.16
CA GLY A 242 -6.39 9.19 -13.49
C GLY A 242 -6.65 10.62 -13.97
N ILE A 243 -5.98 11.64 -13.41
CA ILE A 243 -6.05 13.03 -13.90
C ILE A 243 -5.48 13.12 -15.32
N SER A 244 -4.33 12.48 -15.59
CA SER A 244 -3.72 12.46 -16.91
C SER A 244 -4.63 11.79 -17.95
N GLU A 245 -5.24 10.65 -17.59
CA GLU A 245 -6.14 9.92 -18.48
C GLU A 245 -7.45 10.67 -18.74
N TYR A 246 -7.98 11.39 -17.75
CA TYR A 246 -9.10 12.30 -17.95
C TYR A 246 -8.76 13.39 -18.97
N VAL A 247 -7.66 14.13 -18.74
CA VAL A 247 -7.24 15.23 -19.64
C VAL A 247 -7.01 14.73 -21.07
N ARG A 248 -6.42 13.53 -21.21
CA ARG A 248 -6.16 12.91 -22.53
C ARG A 248 -7.44 12.61 -23.30
N HIS A 249 -8.47 12.10 -22.62
CA HIS A 249 -9.71 11.70 -23.27
C HIS A 249 -10.79 12.79 -23.29
N ALA A 250 -10.68 13.83 -22.44
CA ALA A 250 -11.65 14.91 -22.37
C ALA A 250 -11.84 15.62 -23.71
N ALA A 251 -10.79 15.73 -24.53
CA ALA A 251 -10.84 16.34 -25.85
C ALA A 251 -11.43 15.43 -26.94
N ILE A 252 -11.41 14.11 -26.75
CA ILE A 252 -11.77 13.09 -27.77
C ILE A 252 -13.16 12.48 -27.48
N GLY A 253 -13.66 12.68 -26.26
CA GLY A 253 -14.92 12.13 -25.75
C GLY A 253 -14.66 10.95 -24.82
N LEU A 254 -15.15 11.03 -23.58
CA LEU A 254 -15.17 9.90 -22.65
C LEU A 254 -16.49 9.16 -22.75
N ASP A 255 -16.41 7.84 -22.88
CA ASP A 255 -17.57 6.98 -22.63
C ASP A 255 -17.87 6.89 -21.12
N ARG A 256 -19.09 6.47 -20.80
CA ARG A 256 -19.60 6.39 -19.42
C ARG A 256 -18.81 5.41 -18.56
N VAL A 257 -18.31 4.32 -19.14
CA VAL A 257 -17.57 3.29 -18.40
C VAL A 257 -16.21 3.83 -18.01
N LYS A 258 -15.47 4.40 -18.97
CA LYS A 258 -14.17 5.04 -18.72
C LYS A 258 -14.29 6.20 -17.73
N MET A 259 -15.32 7.03 -17.85
CA MET A 259 -15.55 8.12 -16.90
C MET A 259 -15.82 7.57 -15.49
N THR A 260 -16.61 6.50 -15.37
CA THR A 260 -16.84 5.83 -14.08
C THR A 260 -15.52 5.34 -13.48
N THR A 261 -14.69 4.63 -14.25
CA THR A 261 -13.44 4.03 -13.75
C THR A 261 -12.39 5.09 -13.41
N ILE A 262 -12.23 6.13 -14.24
CA ILE A 262 -11.31 7.25 -13.96
C ILE A 262 -11.80 8.04 -12.74
N GLY A 263 -13.10 8.28 -12.65
CA GLY A 263 -13.69 9.00 -11.52
C GLY A 263 -13.50 8.25 -10.19
N LEU A 264 -13.71 6.93 -10.18
CA LEU A 264 -13.44 6.09 -9.00
C LEU A 264 -11.94 6.07 -8.66
N GLU A 265 -11.06 5.90 -9.65
CA GLU A 265 -9.60 5.93 -9.46
C GLU A 265 -9.16 7.22 -8.77
N VAL A 266 -9.55 8.39 -9.31
CA VAL A 266 -9.08 9.69 -8.79
C VAL A 266 -9.72 10.04 -7.45
N VAL A 267 -11.01 9.74 -7.24
CA VAL A 267 -11.67 9.96 -5.95
C VAL A 267 -10.99 9.13 -4.87
N ILE A 268 -10.88 7.82 -5.09
CA ILE A 268 -10.33 6.89 -4.12
C ILE A 268 -8.83 7.14 -3.92
N GLY A 269 -8.06 7.39 -4.98
CA GLY A 269 -6.64 7.75 -4.88
C GLY A 269 -6.43 9.04 -4.08
N SER A 270 -7.23 10.08 -4.32
CA SER A 270 -7.00 11.41 -3.74
C SER A 270 -7.36 11.45 -2.25
N LEU A 271 -8.48 10.82 -1.87
CA LEU A 271 -8.82 10.67 -0.44
C LEU A 271 -7.80 9.78 0.28
N THR A 272 -7.25 8.78 -0.41
CA THR A 272 -6.26 7.87 0.18
C THR A 272 -4.93 8.56 0.39
N PHE A 273 -4.52 9.43 -0.55
CA PHE A 273 -3.32 10.24 -0.44
C PHE A 273 -3.36 11.12 0.82
N THR A 274 -4.39 11.95 0.97
CA THR A 274 -4.48 12.88 2.12
C THR A 274 -4.75 12.15 3.43
N GLY A 275 -5.59 11.11 3.41
CA GLY A 275 -5.82 10.27 4.59
C GLY A 275 -4.54 9.60 5.10
N SER A 276 -3.71 9.09 4.19
CA SER A 276 -2.46 8.41 4.55
C SER A 276 -1.41 9.40 5.06
N LEU A 277 -1.35 10.62 4.51
CA LEU A 277 -0.53 11.70 5.06
C LEU A 277 -0.96 12.09 6.48
N MET A 278 -2.26 12.14 6.75
CA MET A 278 -2.77 12.43 8.09
C MET A 278 -2.43 11.33 9.10
N ALA A 279 -2.57 10.06 8.70
CA ALA A 279 -2.17 8.93 9.53
C ALA A 279 -0.67 8.96 9.83
N ALA A 280 0.16 9.26 8.83
CA ALA A 280 1.60 9.44 9.01
C ALA A 280 1.94 10.60 9.96
N GLY A 281 1.31 11.76 9.80
CA GLY A 281 1.55 12.94 10.62
C GLY A 281 1.22 12.71 12.09
N LYS A 282 0.11 12.01 12.38
CA LYS A 282 -0.28 11.63 13.76
C LYS A 282 0.68 10.64 14.39
N LEU A 283 1.10 9.62 13.64
CA LEU A 283 2.06 8.61 14.13
C LEU A 283 3.49 9.14 14.24
N GLN A 284 3.83 10.25 13.57
CA GLN A 284 5.07 10.98 13.75
C GLN A 284 4.99 12.04 14.85
N GLU A 285 3.84 12.18 15.52
CA GLU A 285 3.60 13.20 16.53
C GLU A 285 3.79 14.64 16.00
N LEU A 286 3.77 14.83 14.66
CA LEU A 286 3.69 16.14 14.02
C LEU A 286 2.30 16.76 14.20
N LEU A 287 1.30 15.90 14.38
CA LEU A 287 -0.08 16.25 14.70
C LEU A 287 -0.45 15.63 16.05
N PRO A 288 -1.40 16.24 16.80
CA PRO A 288 -1.91 15.65 18.03
C PRO A 288 -2.42 14.22 17.79
N GLY A 289 -1.98 13.29 18.65
CA GLY A 289 -2.46 11.91 18.61
C GLY A 289 -3.90 11.74 19.10
N ALA A 290 -4.42 12.72 19.84
CA ALA A 290 -5.81 12.72 20.29
C ALA A 290 -6.78 12.95 19.12
N PRO A 291 -7.97 12.32 19.12
CA PRO A 291 -9.06 12.67 18.22
C PRO A 291 -9.36 14.16 18.24
N ILE A 292 -9.38 14.81 17.07
CA ILE A 292 -9.81 16.20 16.93
C ILE A 292 -11.21 16.16 16.34
N THR A 293 -12.21 16.65 17.09
CA THR A 293 -13.60 16.71 16.64
C THR A 293 -14.10 18.15 16.62
N TYR A 294 -15.10 18.43 15.80
CA TYR A 294 -15.69 19.77 15.68
C TYR A 294 -17.23 19.72 15.60
N ARG A 295 -17.87 20.85 15.93
CA ARG A 295 -19.34 20.95 15.96
C ARG A 295 -19.90 20.76 14.54
N GLY A 296 -20.88 19.86 14.40
CA GLY A 296 -21.51 19.58 13.11
C GLY A 296 -20.69 18.69 12.17
N GLN A 297 -19.62 18.04 12.65
CA GLN A 297 -18.73 17.19 11.86
C GLN A 297 -19.48 16.15 11.02
N ASN A 298 -20.47 15.45 11.59
CA ASN A 298 -21.19 14.39 10.87
C ASN A 298 -21.95 14.96 9.66
N ILE A 299 -22.63 16.09 9.86
CA ILE A 299 -23.36 16.77 8.78
C ILE A 299 -22.39 17.18 7.69
N PHE A 300 -21.24 17.77 8.06
CA PHE A 300 -20.23 18.19 7.11
C PHE A 300 -19.60 17.02 6.34
N ASN A 301 -19.26 15.93 7.03
CA ASN A 301 -18.63 14.77 6.41
C ASN A 301 -19.62 14.02 5.48
N ILE A 302 -20.88 13.88 5.90
CA ILE A 302 -21.92 13.28 5.06
C ILE A 302 -22.22 14.16 3.85
N SER A 303 -22.32 15.49 4.04
CA SER A 303 -22.58 16.41 2.92
C SER A 303 -21.42 16.44 1.94
N LEU A 304 -20.18 16.43 2.42
CA LEU A 304 -18.99 16.35 1.58
C LEU A 304 -18.93 15.02 0.81
N LEU A 305 -19.20 13.89 1.46
CA LEU A 305 -19.27 12.58 0.78
C LEU A 305 -20.37 12.57 -0.28
N THR A 306 -21.53 13.13 0.04
CA THR A 306 -22.66 13.25 -0.90
C THR A 306 -22.29 14.14 -2.08
N ALA A 307 -21.57 15.24 -1.85
CA ALA A 307 -21.08 16.12 -2.92
C ALA A 307 -20.06 15.40 -3.82
N VAL A 308 -19.13 14.62 -3.25
CA VAL A 308 -18.18 13.80 -4.00
C VAL A 308 -18.92 12.78 -4.87
N VAL A 309 -19.79 11.96 -4.27
CA VAL A 309 -20.53 10.92 -4.99
C VAL A 309 -21.49 11.51 -6.02
N GLY A 310 -22.22 12.57 -5.67
CA GLY A 310 -23.14 13.27 -6.57
C GLY A 310 -22.41 13.89 -7.76
N THR A 311 -21.24 14.51 -7.55
CA THR A 311 -20.42 15.07 -8.62
C THR A 311 -19.89 13.97 -9.53
N LEU A 312 -19.48 12.82 -8.97
CA LEU A 312 -19.04 11.66 -9.75
C LEU A 312 -20.17 11.15 -10.64
N ILE A 313 -21.36 10.93 -10.07
CA ILE A 313 -22.54 10.47 -10.81
C ILE A 313 -22.87 11.46 -11.93
N TYR A 314 -22.86 12.76 -11.65
CA TYR A 314 -23.10 13.78 -12.66
C TYR A 314 -22.08 13.72 -13.81
N LEU A 315 -20.78 13.59 -13.49
CA LEU A 315 -19.71 13.48 -14.48
C LEU A 315 -19.86 12.23 -15.38
N ILE A 316 -20.42 11.13 -14.87
CA ILE A 316 -20.69 9.93 -15.70
C ILE A 316 -21.66 10.25 -16.85
N PHE A 317 -22.65 11.13 -16.62
CA PHE A 317 -23.60 11.55 -17.65
C PHE A 317 -23.11 12.73 -18.47
N VAL A 318 -22.32 13.62 -17.88
CA VAL A 318 -21.77 14.83 -18.53
C VAL A 318 -20.24 14.88 -18.34
N PRO A 319 -19.47 14.04 -19.06
CA PRO A 319 -18.01 13.98 -18.90
C PRO A 319 -17.29 15.25 -19.36
N SER A 320 -17.95 16.07 -20.19
CA SER A 320 -17.44 17.34 -20.71
C SER A 320 -17.35 18.44 -19.66
N ALA A 321 -17.95 18.27 -18.48
CA ALA A 321 -17.89 19.22 -17.38
C ALA A 321 -16.52 19.19 -16.65
N SER A 322 -15.46 19.58 -17.36
CA SER A 322 -14.06 19.50 -16.90
C SER A 322 -13.79 20.21 -15.58
N MET A 323 -14.45 21.34 -15.33
CA MET A 323 -14.35 22.04 -14.05
C MET A 323 -14.81 21.15 -12.89
N LEU A 324 -15.91 20.42 -13.05
CA LEU A 324 -16.42 19.53 -12.00
C LEU A 324 -15.49 18.35 -11.74
N PHE A 325 -14.75 17.89 -12.76
CA PHE A 325 -13.71 16.87 -12.57
C PHE A 325 -12.61 17.35 -11.61
N PHE A 326 -12.09 18.57 -11.80
CA PHE A 326 -11.07 19.09 -10.88
C PHE A 326 -11.64 19.44 -9.50
N VAL A 327 -12.91 19.87 -9.44
CA VAL A 327 -13.62 20.08 -8.17
C VAL A 327 -13.73 18.76 -7.39
N ILE A 328 -14.14 17.66 -8.01
CA ILE A 328 -14.25 16.38 -7.30
C ILE A 328 -12.88 15.88 -6.79
N VAL A 329 -11.77 16.13 -7.51
CA VAL A 329 -10.41 15.87 -6.99
C VAL A 329 -10.17 16.65 -5.71
N GLY A 330 -10.45 17.96 -5.72
CA GLY A 330 -10.29 18.83 -4.54
C GLY A 330 -11.16 18.38 -3.35
N LEU A 331 -12.42 18.01 -3.63
CA LEU A 331 -13.33 17.50 -2.60
C LEU A 331 -12.85 16.17 -2.03
N ALA A 332 -12.32 15.26 -2.87
CA ALA A 332 -11.77 13.99 -2.42
C ALA A 332 -10.51 14.16 -1.55
N LEU A 333 -9.60 15.08 -1.93
CA LEU A 333 -8.45 15.45 -1.11
C LEU A 333 -8.89 15.98 0.27
N LEU A 334 -9.87 16.88 0.30
CA LEU A 334 -10.43 17.41 1.54
C LEU A 334 -11.11 16.32 2.38
N PHE A 335 -11.86 15.43 1.72
CA PHE A 335 -12.57 14.35 2.39
C PHE A 335 -11.60 13.37 3.07
N GLY A 336 -10.51 12.98 2.40
CA GLY A 336 -9.49 12.11 3.01
C GLY A 336 -8.83 12.72 4.25
N PHE A 337 -8.60 14.04 4.24
CA PHE A 337 -8.12 14.79 5.40
C PHE A 337 -9.13 14.70 6.55
N LEU A 338 -10.39 15.08 6.32
CA LEU A 338 -11.44 15.12 7.34
C LEU A 338 -11.86 13.73 7.85
N LEU A 339 -11.68 12.70 7.04
CA LEU A 339 -11.93 11.31 7.41
C LEU A 339 -11.00 10.84 8.53
N VAL A 340 -9.73 11.28 8.55
CA VAL A 340 -8.71 10.76 9.48
C VAL A 340 -8.49 11.66 10.71
N ILE A 341 -8.82 12.95 10.64
CA ILE A 341 -8.75 13.90 11.78
C ILE A 341 -9.45 13.41 13.07
N PRO A 342 -10.66 12.84 13.03
CA PRO A 342 -11.37 12.45 14.25
C PRO A 342 -10.93 11.08 14.80
N ILE A 343 -9.99 10.40 14.14
CA ILE A 343 -9.53 9.08 14.57
C ILE A 343 -8.28 9.22 15.44
N GLY A 344 -8.21 8.54 16.58
CA GLY A 344 -7.06 8.63 17.50
C GLY A 344 -5.82 7.87 17.01
N ALA A 345 -4.63 8.25 17.46
CA ALA A 345 -3.36 7.60 17.11
C ALA A 345 -3.35 6.09 17.40
N ALA A 346 -4.04 5.66 18.47
CA ALA A 346 -4.17 4.25 18.84
C ALA A 346 -4.90 3.40 17.78
N ASP A 347 -5.81 3.99 17.00
CA ASP A 347 -6.56 3.32 15.93
C ASP A 347 -5.88 3.44 14.55
N MET A 348 -4.81 4.21 14.44
CA MET A 348 -4.14 4.46 13.15
C MET A 348 -3.72 3.18 12.42
N PRO A 349 -3.26 2.10 13.07
CA PRO A 349 -2.97 0.87 12.36
C PRO A 349 -4.17 0.31 11.58
N VAL A 350 -5.39 0.40 12.13
CA VAL A 350 -6.62 0.00 11.42
C VAL A 350 -6.91 0.95 10.26
N VAL A 351 -6.79 2.26 10.49
CA VAL A 351 -6.99 3.28 9.45
C VAL A 351 -6.03 3.07 8.29
N ILE A 352 -4.76 2.75 8.55
CA ILE A 352 -3.77 2.47 7.49
C ILE A 352 -4.17 1.22 6.70
N ALA A 353 -4.64 0.15 7.36
CA ALA A 353 -5.13 -1.03 6.65
C ALA A 353 -6.36 -0.73 5.78
N LEU A 354 -7.29 0.09 6.26
CA LEU A 354 -8.45 0.55 5.50
C LEU A 354 -8.03 1.42 4.31
N LEU A 355 -7.14 2.39 4.52
CA LEU A 355 -6.63 3.22 3.43
C LEU A 355 -5.87 2.38 2.40
N ASN A 356 -5.13 1.35 2.83
CA ASN A 356 -4.50 0.39 1.92
C ASN A 356 -5.54 -0.37 1.07
N SER A 357 -6.71 -0.69 1.63
CA SER A 357 -7.82 -1.22 0.85
C SER A 357 -8.26 -0.25 -0.25
N TYR A 358 -8.37 1.03 0.09
CA TYR A 358 -8.74 2.07 -0.87
C TYR A 358 -7.66 2.24 -1.95
N GLY A 359 -6.37 2.20 -1.58
CA GLY A 359 -5.26 2.17 -2.54
C GLY A 359 -5.40 1.04 -3.56
N GLY A 360 -5.63 -0.20 -3.09
CA GLY A 360 -5.87 -1.34 -3.98
C GLY A 360 -7.10 -1.18 -4.89
N LEU A 361 -8.20 -0.61 -4.39
CA LEU A 361 -9.39 -0.32 -5.20
C LEU A 361 -9.14 0.77 -6.25
N ALA A 362 -8.32 1.78 -5.93
CA ALA A 362 -7.89 2.79 -6.89
C ALA A 362 -7.00 2.16 -7.98
N ASP A 363 -6.07 1.28 -7.61
CA ASP A 363 -5.24 0.54 -8.58
C ASP A 363 -6.05 -0.41 -9.47
N ALA A 364 -7.07 -1.07 -8.92
CA ALA A 364 -7.99 -1.89 -9.71
C ALA A 364 -8.77 -1.03 -10.71
N SER A 365 -9.23 0.15 -10.28
CA SER A 365 -9.90 1.13 -11.13
C SER A 365 -8.98 1.63 -12.25
N MET A 366 -7.73 1.98 -11.93
CA MET A 366 -6.69 2.29 -12.93
C MET A 366 -6.48 1.13 -13.91
N GLY A 367 -6.50 -0.12 -13.42
CA GLY A 367 -6.43 -1.31 -14.25
C GLY A 367 -7.58 -1.41 -15.26
N PHE A 368 -8.79 -1.00 -14.89
CA PHE A 368 -9.89 -0.88 -15.85
C PHE A 368 -9.72 0.30 -16.81
N VAL A 369 -9.16 1.43 -16.38
CA VAL A 369 -8.87 2.58 -17.25
C VAL A 369 -7.87 2.21 -18.35
N LEU A 370 -6.79 1.52 -17.97
CA LEU A 370 -5.71 1.12 -18.87
C LEU A 370 -5.91 -0.25 -19.52
N MET A 371 -7.05 -0.91 -19.25
CA MET A 371 -7.34 -2.29 -19.66
C MET A 371 -6.21 -3.27 -19.32
N ASN A 372 -5.61 -3.08 -18.15
CA ASN A 372 -4.43 -3.79 -17.70
C ASN A 372 -4.79 -4.85 -16.65
N LYS A 373 -4.74 -6.11 -17.08
CA LYS A 373 -5.13 -7.29 -16.29
C LYS A 373 -4.29 -7.45 -15.02
N ILE A 374 -2.99 -7.12 -15.02
CA ILE A 374 -2.18 -7.28 -13.81
C ILE A 374 -2.61 -6.29 -12.71
N GLN A 375 -2.91 -5.04 -13.06
CA GLN A 375 -3.37 -4.02 -12.11
C GLN A 375 -4.74 -4.37 -11.54
N ILE A 376 -5.64 -4.93 -12.35
CA ILE A 376 -6.95 -5.43 -11.86
C ILE A 376 -6.73 -6.57 -10.84
N ILE A 377 -5.84 -7.53 -11.14
CA ILE A 377 -5.55 -8.66 -10.23
C ILE A 377 -4.96 -8.16 -8.92
N THR A 378 -3.89 -7.36 -8.98
CA THR A 378 -3.19 -6.89 -7.78
C THR A 378 -4.02 -5.92 -6.97
N GLY A 379 -4.72 -4.99 -7.63
CA GLY A 379 -5.57 -4.01 -6.96
C GLY A 379 -6.77 -4.65 -6.28
N SER A 380 -7.45 -5.61 -6.92
CA SER A 380 -8.56 -6.34 -6.29
C SER A 380 -8.10 -7.17 -5.09
N LEU A 381 -6.97 -7.86 -5.26
CA LEU A 381 -6.37 -8.64 -4.18
C LEU A 381 -6.02 -7.73 -3.01
N ASP A 382 -5.29 -6.64 -3.25
CA ASP A 382 -4.84 -5.70 -2.23
C ASP A 382 -6.03 -5.00 -1.54
N GLY A 383 -6.99 -4.54 -2.34
CA GLY A 383 -8.23 -3.93 -1.87
C GLY A 383 -8.97 -4.84 -0.88
N THR A 384 -9.20 -6.09 -1.27
CA THR A 384 -9.84 -7.08 -0.39
C THR A 384 -8.98 -7.39 0.84
N SER A 385 -7.66 -7.47 0.66
CA SER A 385 -6.71 -7.78 1.73
C SER A 385 -6.66 -6.71 2.81
N GLY A 386 -6.56 -5.44 2.43
CA GLY A 386 -6.55 -4.30 3.35
C GLY A 386 -7.86 -4.20 4.14
N PHE A 387 -9.00 -4.42 3.47
CA PHE A 387 -10.30 -4.37 4.14
C PHE A 387 -10.42 -5.45 5.21
N LEU A 388 -10.11 -6.70 4.87
CA LEU A 388 -10.17 -7.82 5.82
C LEU A 388 -9.15 -7.65 6.95
N LEU A 389 -7.94 -7.19 6.64
CA LEU A 389 -6.92 -6.92 7.64
C LEU A 389 -7.42 -5.87 8.64
N SER A 390 -8.07 -4.79 8.17
CA SER A 390 -8.65 -3.78 9.06
C SER A 390 -9.67 -4.38 10.04
N LEU A 391 -10.54 -5.27 9.57
CA LEU A 391 -11.52 -5.97 10.41
C LEU A 391 -10.87 -6.93 11.41
N LEU A 392 -9.86 -7.69 10.98
CA LEU A 392 -9.11 -8.59 11.85
C LEU A 392 -8.34 -7.83 12.92
N MET A 393 -7.78 -6.67 12.59
CA MET A 393 -7.09 -5.79 13.53
C MET A 393 -8.05 -5.18 14.56
N CYS A 394 -9.23 -4.71 14.14
CA CYS A 394 -10.29 -4.27 15.06
C CYS A 394 -10.63 -5.35 16.09
N ARG A 395 -10.86 -6.58 15.62
CA ARG A 395 -11.15 -7.73 16.50
C ARG A 395 -9.98 -8.04 17.44
N ALA A 396 -8.75 -8.05 16.94
CA ALA A 396 -7.56 -8.30 17.75
C ALA A 396 -7.31 -7.22 18.81
N MET A 397 -7.75 -5.99 18.56
CA MET A 397 -7.67 -4.86 19.48
C MET A 397 -8.90 -4.71 20.40
N ASN A 398 -9.87 -5.63 20.31
CA ASN A 398 -11.17 -5.55 20.99
C ASN A 398 -11.88 -4.21 20.78
N ARG A 399 -11.83 -3.66 19.56
CA ARG A 399 -12.51 -2.42 19.17
C ARG A 399 -13.59 -2.71 18.13
N SER A 400 -14.73 -2.01 18.25
CA SER A 400 -15.81 -2.08 17.25
C SER A 400 -15.31 -1.58 15.90
N ALA A 401 -15.39 -2.43 14.87
CA ALA A 401 -15.06 -2.04 13.51
C ALA A 401 -15.94 -0.86 13.05
N MET A 402 -17.20 -0.80 13.48
CA MET A 402 -18.09 0.32 13.16
C MET A 402 -17.56 1.64 13.73
N ASN A 403 -17.08 1.63 14.97
CA ASN A 403 -16.57 2.83 15.64
C ASN A 403 -15.27 3.34 15.01
N VAL A 404 -14.44 2.44 14.47
CA VAL A 404 -13.19 2.85 13.80
C VAL A 404 -13.43 3.26 12.35
N LEU A 405 -14.25 2.52 11.60
CA LEU A 405 -14.53 2.79 10.18
C LEU A 405 -15.45 4.01 9.99
N PHE A 406 -16.39 4.21 10.91
CA PHE A 406 -17.38 5.29 10.84
C PHE A 406 -17.28 6.29 11.98
N GLY A 407 -16.26 6.21 12.85
CA GLY A 407 -16.04 7.21 13.91
C GLY A 407 -15.88 8.64 13.39
N ALA A 408 -15.47 8.78 12.12
CA ALA A 408 -15.44 10.07 11.43
C ALA A 408 -16.82 10.65 11.13
N PHE A 409 -17.86 9.82 11.08
CA PHE A 409 -19.26 10.20 10.95
C PHE A 409 -19.97 10.26 12.32
N GLY A 410 -19.19 10.32 13.40
CA GLY A 410 -19.65 10.43 14.78
C GLY A 410 -19.40 9.14 15.55
N LYS A 411 -19.23 9.26 16.88
CA LYS A 411 -19.34 8.09 17.77
C LYS A 411 -20.72 7.48 17.52
N VAL A 412 -20.78 6.30 16.93
CA VAL A 412 -21.95 5.43 17.07
C VAL A 412 -22.12 5.25 18.56
N THR A 413 -23.32 5.59 19.06
CA THR A 413 -23.79 5.48 20.45
C THR A 413 -22.76 4.91 21.38
N GLU A 414 -22.33 5.71 22.37
CA GLU A 414 -21.72 5.12 23.57
C GLU A 414 -22.61 3.94 23.96
N GLU A 415 -22.12 2.71 23.78
CA GLU A 415 -22.57 1.66 24.68
C GLU A 415 -22.40 2.32 26.04
N GLU A 416 -23.50 2.42 26.79
CA GLU A 416 -23.42 2.72 28.21
C GLU A 416 -22.42 1.73 28.78
N VAL A 417 -21.16 2.16 28.87
CA VAL A 417 -20.17 1.51 29.69
C VAL A 417 -20.76 1.73 31.05
N GLY A 418 -21.51 0.72 31.53
CA GLY A 418 -22.20 0.77 32.80
C GLY A 418 -21.24 1.38 33.80
N ALA A 419 -21.71 2.45 34.46
CA ALA A 419 -20.93 3.37 35.28
C ALA A 419 -19.60 2.75 35.71
N GLU A 420 -18.46 3.28 35.21
CA GLU A 420 -17.13 2.83 35.60
C GLU A 420 -17.19 2.49 37.09
N ALA A 421 -17.03 1.21 37.41
CA ALA A 421 -16.85 0.81 38.79
C ALA A 421 -15.55 1.49 39.22
N GLY A 422 -15.67 2.70 39.77
CA GLY A 422 -14.54 3.57 40.07
C GLY A 422 -13.48 2.74 40.75
N ALA A 423 -12.24 2.80 40.23
CA ALA A 423 -11.17 1.86 40.56
C ALA A 423 -11.17 1.51 42.05
N ARG A 424 -11.71 0.33 42.38
CA ARG A 424 -11.84 -0.11 43.77
C ARG A 424 -10.49 -0.64 44.23
N GLY A 425 -9.75 0.16 44.99
CA GLY A 425 -8.51 -0.29 45.65
C GLY A 425 -7.51 0.84 45.94
N THR A 426 -6.52 0.53 46.77
CA THR A 426 -5.35 1.37 47.01
C THR A 426 -4.20 0.92 46.13
N VAL A 427 -3.46 1.87 45.55
CA VAL A 427 -2.24 1.56 44.76
C VAL A 427 -1.18 1.02 45.71
N ARG A 428 -0.66 -0.19 45.44
CA ARG A 428 0.50 -0.76 46.14
C ARG A 428 1.74 -0.56 45.29
N SER A 429 2.73 0.15 45.82
CA SER A 429 4.06 0.30 45.21
C SER A 429 5.00 -0.78 45.73
N ILE A 430 6.01 -1.12 44.92
CA ILE A 430 7.07 -2.08 45.23
C ILE A 430 8.39 -1.54 44.69
N THR A 431 9.50 -1.82 45.37
CA THR A 431 10.85 -1.45 44.90
C THR A 431 11.49 -2.59 44.09
N PRO A 432 12.51 -2.31 43.24
CA PRO A 432 13.25 -3.35 42.54
C PRO A 432 13.84 -4.42 43.46
N GLU A 433 14.32 -4.04 44.64
CA GLU A 433 14.90 -4.94 45.64
C GLU A 433 13.84 -5.90 46.20
N GLU A 434 12.65 -5.41 46.54
CA GLU A 434 11.53 -6.24 47.01
C GLU A 434 11.04 -7.21 45.93
N LEU A 435 11.10 -6.80 44.66
CA LEU A 435 10.71 -7.64 43.53
C LEU A 435 11.64 -8.86 43.36
N THR A 436 12.94 -8.72 43.66
CA THR A 436 13.90 -9.84 43.58
C THR A 436 13.56 -10.97 44.57
N VAL A 437 13.21 -10.62 45.80
CA VAL A 437 12.78 -11.59 46.83
C VAL A 437 11.50 -12.31 46.41
N LEU A 438 10.59 -11.60 45.73
CA LEU A 438 9.39 -12.20 45.16
C LEU A 438 9.75 -13.25 44.10
N PHE A 439 10.67 -12.94 43.18
CA PHE A 439 11.10 -13.87 42.13
C PHE A 439 11.72 -15.18 42.67
N ASP A 440 12.41 -15.16 43.82
CA ASP A 440 12.97 -16.38 44.45
C ASP A 440 11.90 -17.44 44.79
N SER A 441 10.65 -16.99 45.04
CA SER A 441 9.53 -17.86 45.41
C SER A 441 8.64 -18.25 44.22
N VAL A 442 8.80 -17.60 43.06
CA VAL A 442 7.90 -17.74 41.91
C VAL A 442 8.35 -18.88 41.01
N ARG A 443 7.41 -19.78 40.68
CA ARG A 443 7.67 -20.92 39.78
C ARG A 443 7.28 -20.69 38.33
N SER A 444 6.44 -19.69 38.06
CA SER A 444 5.93 -19.39 36.72
C SER A 444 5.66 -17.90 36.60
N VAL A 445 6.22 -17.28 35.57
CA VAL A 445 6.09 -15.85 35.29
C VAL A 445 5.46 -15.68 33.92
N ILE A 446 4.42 -14.86 33.85
CA ILE A 446 3.84 -14.40 32.59
C ILE A 446 4.14 -12.92 32.47
N ILE A 447 4.91 -12.55 31.44
CA ILE A 447 5.23 -11.15 31.13
C ILE A 447 4.20 -10.65 30.12
N VAL A 448 3.44 -9.62 30.49
CA VAL A 448 2.45 -8.98 29.62
C VAL A 448 3.02 -7.65 29.10
N PRO A 449 3.63 -7.63 27.90
CA PRO A 449 4.21 -6.40 27.36
C PRO A 449 3.12 -5.43 26.89
N GLY A 450 3.36 -4.13 27.08
CA GLY A 450 2.54 -3.05 26.56
C GLY A 450 3.33 -2.10 25.65
N TYR A 451 2.64 -1.13 25.04
CA TYR A 451 3.26 -0.12 24.17
C TYR A 451 4.38 0.67 24.90
N GLY A 452 4.20 0.95 26.20
CA GLY A 452 5.21 1.64 27.02
C GLY A 452 6.57 0.94 27.06
N MET A 453 6.61 -0.40 27.01
CA MET A 453 7.86 -1.16 26.94
C MET A 453 8.63 -0.85 25.65
N ALA A 454 7.93 -0.76 24.52
CA ALA A 454 8.54 -0.48 23.22
C ALA A 454 9.01 0.98 23.14
N VAL A 455 8.23 1.94 23.66
CA VAL A 455 8.62 3.37 23.68
C VAL A 455 9.87 3.57 24.55
N ALA A 456 9.92 2.93 25.72
CA ALA A 456 11.08 3.00 26.62
C ALA A 456 12.29 2.16 26.13
N GLN A 457 12.18 1.46 25.01
CA GLN A 457 13.19 0.52 24.51
C GLN A 457 13.58 -0.59 25.52
N ALA A 458 12.66 -0.94 26.43
CA ALA A 458 12.91 -1.86 27.54
C ALA A 458 12.89 -3.35 27.11
N GLN A 459 12.51 -3.68 25.87
CA GLN A 459 12.42 -5.05 25.37
C GLN A 459 13.74 -5.84 25.49
N HIS A 460 14.89 -5.16 25.45
CA HIS A 460 16.20 -5.81 25.61
C HIS A 460 16.42 -6.28 27.04
N GLY A 461 16.15 -5.43 28.03
CA GLY A 461 16.24 -5.78 29.44
C GLY A 461 15.23 -6.84 29.83
N VAL A 462 13.98 -6.73 29.34
CA VAL A 462 12.96 -7.78 29.56
C VAL A 462 13.37 -9.11 28.92
N SER A 463 13.97 -9.09 27.73
CA SER A 463 14.49 -10.31 27.09
C SER A 463 15.68 -10.91 27.83
N GLU A 464 16.46 -10.10 28.54
CA GLU A 464 17.59 -10.57 29.35
C GLU A 464 17.08 -11.18 30.66
N LEU A 465 16.16 -10.48 31.34
CA LEU A 465 15.46 -11.00 32.52
C LEU A 465 14.78 -12.34 32.22
N ALA A 466 14.05 -12.45 31.11
CA ALA A 466 13.38 -13.70 30.71
C ALA A 466 14.32 -14.84 30.31
N LYS A 467 15.64 -14.60 30.17
CA LYS A 467 16.64 -15.66 30.00
C LYS A 467 17.33 -16.05 31.31
N LEU A 468 17.30 -15.15 32.29
CA LEU A 468 17.84 -15.37 33.63
C LEU A 468 16.85 -16.15 34.49
N LEU A 469 15.56 -15.84 34.36
CA LEU A 469 14.43 -16.66 34.83
C LEU A 469 14.31 -17.93 34.00
#